data_AF-W6K7E3-F1
#
_entry.id   AF-W6K7E3-F1
#
_cell.length_a   1.000
_cell.length_b   1.000
_cell.length_c   1.000
_cell.angle_alpha   90.00
_cell.angle_beta   90.00
_cell.angle_gamma   90.00
#
_symmetry.space_group_name_H-M   'P 1'
#
loop_
_entity.id
_entity.type
_entity.pdbx_description
1 polymer ?
#
loop_
_entity_poly.entity_id
_entity_poly.type
_entity_poly.pdbx_seq_one_letter_code
_entity_poly.pdbx_strand_id
1 'polypeptide(L)'
;MRYAILPLLAGVALGAAMATPVQAEEDMRTVLTLKPEIREQFLKEMRGHMENLDDIISAIGEGDFKEAAMIADTRLDFGHHIWEAMAAKGATADQIAAAKNRMRSMGMGMGRGMSDEEHMKMEEKMADHAKGMGMGHGMGRGMGRHMTPEFRQMGQSMHGAGGELAKVLHAAATPPTAENYRQVMESLSEVTTVCRSCHATFKVQ
;
A
#
# COMPACT_ATOMS: atom_id res chain seq x y z
N MET A 1 71.66 23.39 38.43
CA MET A 1 71.15 23.79 37.11
C MET A 1 69.72 24.27 37.28
N ARG A 2 69.46 25.55 36.98
CA ARG A 2 68.13 26.20 37.10
C ARG A 2 67.49 26.18 35.70
N TYR A 3 66.35 25.53 35.52
CA TYR A 3 65.55 25.64 34.29
C TYR A 3 64.32 26.50 34.56
N ALA A 4 64.22 27.59 33.79
CA ALA A 4 63.13 28.54 33.82
C ALA A 4 61.90 27.97 33.09
N ILE A 5 60.73 28.11 33.70
CA ILE A 5 59.44 27.75 33.11
C ILE A 5 58.88 29.00 32.43
N LEU A 6 58.76 28.98 31.10
CA LEU A 6 58.03 29.98 30.31
C LEU A 6 56.57 29.50 30.17
N PRO A 7 55.55 30.32 30.45
CA PRO A 7 54.17 29.92 30.20
C PRO A 7 53.83 30.13 28.72
N LEU A 8 53.35 29.06 28.09
CA LEU A 8 52.78 29.07 26.74
C LEU A 8 51.38 29.70 26.81
N LEU A 9 51.21 30.91 26.26
CA LEU A 9 49.91 31.54 26.06
C LEU A 9 49.16 30.81 24.94
N ALA A 10 48.21 29.95 25.30
CA ALA A 10 47.28 29.35 24.36
C ALA A 10 46.18 30.36 24.00
N GLY A 11 46.28 30.97 22.81
CA GLY A 11 45.22 31.78 22.23
C GLY A 11 44.05 30.91 21.80
N VAL A 12 42.91 31.06 22.47
CA VAL A 12 41.63 30.46 22.04
C VAL A 12 41.06 31.30 20.90
N ALA A 13 41.20 30.82 19.67
CA ALA A 13 40.49 31.38 18.52
C ALA A 13 39.03 30.91 18.57
N LEU A 14 38.13 31.82 18.89
CA LEU A 14 36.68 31.60 18.89
C LEU A 14 36.19 31.52 17.44
N GLY A 15 36.05 30.31 16.91
CA GLY A 15 35.50 30.07 15.57
C GLY A 15 34.01 30.39 15.55
N ALA A 16 33.62 31.45 14.83
CA ALA A 16 32.22 31.75 14.54
C ALA A 16 31.64 30.68 13.60
N ALA A 17 30.75 29.84 14.12
CA ALA A 17 29.98 28.92 13.31
C ALA A 17 29.01 29.71 12.43
N MET A 18 29.26 29.73 11.12
CA MET A 18 28.33 30.26 10.14
C MET A 18 27.12 29.31 10.06
N ALA A 19 25.98 29.73 10.62
CA ALA A 19 24.73 29.01 10.45
C ALA A 19 24.25 29.19 9.00
N THR A 20 24.41 28.15 8.18
CA THR A 20 23.77 28.10 6.87
C THR A 20 22.25 28.02 7.07
N PRO A 21 21.45 28.90 6.44
CA PRO A 21 20.00 28.77 6.53
C PRO A 21 19.59 27.44 5.88
N VAL A 22 18.91 26.59 6.66
CA VAL A 22 18.22 25.42 6.11
C VAL A 22 17.09 25.95 5.23
N GLN A 23 17.26 25.83 3.92
CA GLN A 23 16.18 26.10 2.98
C GLN A 23 15.14 24.99 3.15
N ALA A 24 13.89 25.38 3.40
CA ALA A 24 12.79 24.43 3.36
C ALA A 24 12.66 23.92 1.92
N GLU A 25 12.89 22.63 1.73
CA GLU A 25 12.70 21.99 0.43
C GLU A 25 11.23 22.10 0.02
N GLU A 26 10.99 22.56 -1.20
CA GLU A 26 9.63 22.70 -1.71
C GLU A 26 8.97 21.31 -1.78
N ASP A 27 7.76 21.19 -1.25
CA ASP A 27 7.03 19.92 -1.27
C ASP A 27 6.44 19.65 -2.66
N MET A 28 7.19 18.88 -3.45
CA MET A 28 6.91 18.53 -4.84
C MET A 28 5.76 17.51 -5.02
N ARG A 29 5.10 17.08 -3.94
CA ARG A 29 4.02 16.09 -4.03
C ARG A 29 2.79 16.65 -4.72
N THR A 30 2.14 15.78 -5.50
CA THR A 30 0.87 16.08 -6.16
C THR A 30 -0.24 16.22 -5.13
N VAL A 31 -0.95 17.34 -5.16
CA VAL A 31 -2.10 17.59 -4.28
C VAL A 31 -3.32 16.85 -4.80
N LEU A 32 -3.82 15.91 -4.01
CA LEU A 32 -5.12 15.29 -4.23
C LEU A 32 -6.18 16.10 -3.47
N THR A 33 -6.90 16.95 -4.20
CA THR A 33 -8.03 17.72 -3.67
C THR A 33 -9.28 16.84 -3.63
N LEU A 34 -9.74 16.51 -2.43
CA LEU A 34 -10.94 15.70 -2.21
C LEU A 34 -12.05 16.55 -1.58
N LYS A 35 -13.31 16.20 -1.86
CA LYS A 35 -14.44 16.75 -1.11
C LYS A 35 -14.30 16.36 0.37
N PRO A 36 -14.70 17.22 1.33
CA PRO A 36 -14.46 16.98 2.76
C PRO A 36 -14.89 15.59 3.25
N GLU A 37 -16.06 15.13 2.82
CA GLU A 37 -16.64 13.84 3.23
C GLU A 37 -15.84 12.66 2.66
N ILE A 38 -15.36 12.80 1.41
CA ILE A 38 -14.53 11.78 0.76
C ILE A 38 -13.14 11.75 1.36
N ARG A 39 -12.59 12.91 1.70
CA ARG A 39 -11.29 13.02 2.38
C ARG A 39 -11.31 12.32 3.73
N GLU A 40 -12.36 12.55 4.52
CA GLU A 40 -12.48 11.91 5.84
C GLU A 40 -12.51 10.39 5.72
N GLN A 41 -13.35 9.86 4.83
CA GLN A 41 -13.38 8.42 4.58
C GLN A 41 -12.04 7.92 4.05
N PHE A 42 -11.41 8.62 3.10
CA PHE A 42 -10.10 8.23 2.58
C PHE A 42 -9.04 8.12 3.67
N LEU A 43 -8.93 9.13 4.54
CA LEU A 43 -7.97 9.12 5.64
C LEU A 43 -8.31 8.04 6.68
N LYS A 44 -9.58 7.70 6.86
CA LYS A 44 -10.00 6.56 7.67
C LYS A 44 -9.52 5.24 7.08
N GLU A 45 -9.67 5.03 5.78
CA GLU A 45 -9.14 3.84 5.11
C GLU A 45 -7.62 3.73 5.26
N MET A 46 -6.89 4.85 5.13
CA MET A 46 -5.42 4.84 5.29
C MET A 46 -4.98 4.45 6.71
N ARG A 47 -5.71 4.89 7.74
CA ARG A 47 -5.46 4.43 9.12
C ARG A 47 -5.77 2.95 9.28
N GLY A 48 -6.91 2.50 8.74
CA GLY A 48 -7.28 1.09 8.75
C GLY A 48 -6.24 0.19 8.08
N HIS A 49 -5.62 0.63 6.97
CA HIS A 49 -4.54 -0.13 6.34
C HIS A 49 -3.32 -0.31 7.24
N MET A 50 -2.98 0.68 8.07
CA MET A 50 -1.87 0.57 9.03
C MET A 50 -2.23 -0.35 10.21
N GLU A 51 -3.47 -0.28 10.69
CA GLU A 51 -3.99 -1.21 11.73
C GLU A 51 -3.97 -2.65 11.21
N ASN A 52 -4.45 -2.88 9.98
CA ASN A 52 -4.41 -4.20 9.35
C ASN A 52 -2.98 -4.72 9.16
N LEU A 53 -2.03 -3.83 8.85
CA LEU A 53 -0.62 -4.21 8.72
C LEU A 53 -0.03 -4.66 10.05
N ASP A 54 -0.38 -3.99 11.16
CA ASP A 54 0.03 -4.36 12.52
C ASP A 54 -0.55 -5.72 12.94
N ASP A 55 -1.84 -5.94 12.66
CA ASP A 55 -2.51 -7.23 12.90
C ASP A 55 -1.83 -8.37 12.11
N ILE A 56 -1.50 -8.12 10.83
CA ILE A 56 -0.81 -9.10 9.97
C ILE A 56 0.59 -9.42 10.52
N ILE A 57 1.36 -8.39 10.88
CA ILE A 57 2.73 -8.58 11.43
C ILE A 57 2.67 -9.37 12.74
N SER A 58 1.70 -9.07 13.59
CA SER A 58 1.48 -9.78 14.85
C SER A 58 1.17 -11.26 14.60
N ALA A 59 0.23 -11.57 13.72
CA ALA A 59 -0.12 -12.94 13.35
C ALA A 59 1.06 -13.71 12.71
N ILE A 60 1.85 -13.05 11.85
CA ILE A 60 3.10 -13.64 11.30
C ILE A 60 4.10 -13.94 12.42
N GLY A 61 4.27 -13.03 13.39
CA GLY A 61 5.17 -13.21 14.54
C GLY A 61 4.78 -14.39 15.43
N GLU A 62 3.50 -14.71 15.51
CA GLU A 62 2.96 -15.88 16.22
C GLU A 62 3.02 -17.18 15.38
N GLY A 63 3.37 -17.08 14.09
CA GLY A 63 3.33 -18.20 13.15
C GLY A 63 1.92 -18.55 12.68
N ASP A 64 0.90 -17.74 12.98
CA ASP A 64 -0.46 -17.92 12.49
C ASP A 64 -0.65 -17.31 11.10
N PHE A 65 -0.07 -18.00 10.11
CA PHE A 65 -0.13 -17.56 8.72
C PHE A 65 -1.55 -17.66 8.15
N LYS A 66 -2.43 -18.46 8.78
CA LYS A 66 -3.83 -18.57 8.37
C LYS A 66 -4.59 -17.31 8.73
N GLU A 67 -4.44 -16.81 9.96
CA GLU A 67 -5.06 -15.57 10.39
C GLU A 67 -4.50 -14.37 9.62
N ALA A 68 -3.17 -14.30 9.46
CA ALA A 68 -2.54 -13.27 8.65
C ALA A 68 -3.08 -13.25 7.20
N ALA A 69 -3.25 -14.43 6.58
CA ALA A 69 -3.83 -14.53 5.25
C ALA A 69 -5.26 -13.99 5.20
N MET A 70 -6.08 -14.35 6.19
CA MET A 70 -7.46 -13.88 6.28
C MET A 70 -7.54 -12.35 6.42
N ILE A 71 -6.69 -11.74 7.24
CA ILE A 71 -6.66 -10.28 7.40
C ILE A 71 -6.25 -9.61 6.07
N ALA A 72 -5.18 -10.08 5.43
CA ALA A 72 -4.73 -9.54 4.14
C ALA A 72 -5.81 -9.68 3.05
N ASP A 73 -6.46 -10.86 2.99
CA ASP A 73 -7.47 -11.19 1.98
C ASP A 73 -8.78 -10.39 2.17
N THR A 74 -9.18 -10.15 3.41
CA THR A 74 -10.48 -9.52 3.71
C THR A 74 -10.39 -8.00 3.86
N ARG A 75 -9.25 -7.48 4.32
CA ARG A 75 -9.12 -6.07 4.72
C ARG A 75 -8.14 -5.24 3.87
N LEU A 76 -7.33 -5.87 3.00
CA LEU A 76 -6.40 -5.17 2.11
C LEU A 76 -6.63 -5.48 0.62
N ASP A 77 -7.06 -6.69 0.27
CA ASP A 77 -7.35 -7.08 -1.13
C ASP A 77 -8.50 -6.23 -1.73
N PHE A 78 -8.63 -6.30 -3.05
CA PHE A 78 -9.65 -5.59 -3.79
C PHE A 78 -11.06 -5.88 -3.27
N GLY A 79 -11.82 -4.81 -3.03
CA GLY A 79 -13.20 -4.91 -2.54
C GLY A 79 -13.30 -5.20 -1.05
N HIS A 80 -12.25 -4.95 -0.26
CA HIS A 80 -12.22 -5.18 1.19
C HIS A 80 -13.47 -4.67 1.93
N HIS A 81 -14.00 -3.50 1.59
CA HIS A 81 -15.23 -2.99 2.20
C HIS A 81 -16.44 -3.94 2.07
N ILE A 82 -16.51 -4.72 0.98
CA ILE A 82 -17.56 -5.72 0.75
C ILE A 82 -17.34 -6.90 1.68
N TRP A 83 -16.10 -7.38 1.77
CA TRP A 83 -15.71 -8.53 2.59
C TRP A 83 -15.85 -8.23 4.08
N GLU A 84 -15.41 -7.06 4.52
CA GLU A 84 -15.60 -6.55 5.88
C GLU A 84 -17.09 -6.40 6.22
N ALA A 85 -17.90 -5.87 5.31
CA ALA A 85 -19.34 -5.76 5.53
C ALA A 85 -20.03 -7.13 5.58
N MET A 86 -19.52 -8.13 4.86
CA MET A 86 -19.99 -9.52 4.96
C MET A 86 -19.59 -10.13 6.31
N ALA A 87 -18.32 -9.98 6.73
CA ALA A 87 -17.83 -10.46 8.01
C ALA A 87 -18.60 -9.84 9.18
N ALA A 88 -18.86 -8.53 9.15
CA ALA A 88 -19.66 -7.82 10.15
C ALA A 88 -21.13 -8.31 10.23
N LYS A 89 -21.64 -8.94 9.16
CA LYS A 89 -22.97 -9.57 9.12
C LYS A 89 -22.94 -11.05 9.51
N GLY A 90 -21.79 -11.56 9.97
CA GLY A 90 -21.62 -12.94 10.40
C GLY A 90 -21.29 -13.93 9.28
N ALA A 91 -20.85 -13.45 8.11
CA ALA A 91 -20.37 -14.37 7.07
C ALA A 91 -19.09 -15.08 7.53
N THR A 92 -18.99 -16.38 7.25
CA THR A 92 -17.79 -17.17 7.54
C THR A 92 -16.68 -16.89 6.52
N ALA A 93 -15.43 -17.24 6.87
CA ALA A 93 -14.29 -17.18 5.96
C ALA A 93 -14.57 -17.89 4.62
N ASP A 94 -15.16 -19.09 4.67
CA ASP A 94 -15.50 -19.87 3.46
C ASP A 94 -16.57 -19.17 2.61
N GLN A 95 -17.55 -18.52 3.23
CA GLN A 95 -18.59 -17.76 2.52
C GLN A 95 -17.99 -16.52 1.82
N ILE A 96 -17.06 -15.83 2.48
CA ILE A 96 -16.33 -14.71 1.89
C ILE A 96 -15.46 -15.20 0.74
N ALA A 97 -14.67 -16.26 0.92
CA ALA A 97 -13.84 -16.86 -0.12
C ALA A 97 -14.67 -17.29 -1.35
N ALA A 98 -15.82 -17.94 -1.12
CA ALA A 98 -16.74 -18.31 -2.19
C ALA A 98 -17.31 -17.09 -2.93
N ALA A 99 -17.68 -16.03 -2.21
CA ALA A 99 -18.16 -14.79 -2.81
C ALA A 99 -17.07 -14.08 -3.62
N LYS A 100 -15.82 -14.07 -3.14
CA LYS A 100 -14.65 -13.55 -3.86
C LYS A 100 -14.41 -14.32 -5.16
N ASN A 101 -14.42 -15.65 -5.10
CA ASN A 101 -14.27 -16.49 -6.29
C ASN A 101 -15.38 -16.24 -7.31
N ARG A 102 -16.62 -16.05 -6.85
CA ARG A 102 -17.75 -15.66 -7.72
C ARG A 102 -17.57 -14.28 -8.33
N MET A 103 -17.07 -13.31 -7.56
CA MET A 103 -16.82 -11.95 -8.06
C MET A 103 -15.69 -11.93 -9.10
N ARG A 104 -14.64 -12.73 -8.88
CA ARG A 104 -13.53 -12.92 -9.82
C ARG A 104 -14.03 -13.57 -11.12
N SER A 105 -14.86 -14.61 -11.05
CA SER A 105 -15.41 -15.26 -12.25
C SER A 105 -16.40 -14.40 -13.04
N MET A 106 -16.96 -13.36 -12.43
CA MET A 106 -17.82 -12.37 -13.09
C MET A 106 -17.05 -11.20 -13.72
N GLY A 107 -15.71 -11.21 -13.71
CA GLY A 107 -14.89 -10.14 -14.30
C GLY A 107 -14.98 -8.79 -13.59
N MET A 108 -15.52 -8.77 -12.35
CA MET A 108 -15.60 -7.55 -11.53
C MET A 108 -14.41 -7.37 -10.59
N GLY A 109 -13.46 -8.32 -10.56
CA GLY A 109 -12.11 -8.10 -10.07
C GLY A 109 -11.25 -7.57 -11.22
N MET A 110 -10.55 -6.44 -11.03
CA MET A 110 -9.65 -5.91 -12.04
C MET A 110 -8.61 -6.97 -12.43
N GLY A 111 -8.66 -7.37 -13.71
CA GLY A 111 -7.61 -8.10 -14.43
C GLY A 111 -6.96 -9.26 -13.70
N ARG A 112 -7.63 -10.42 -13.61
CA ARG A 112 -6.92 -11.69 -13.39
C ARG A 112 -7.71 -12.88 -13.91
N GLY A 113 -7.11 -13.57 -14.88
CA GLY A 113 -7.67 -14.71 -15.60
C GLY A 113 -7.34 -14.72 -17.10
N MET A 114 -6.74 -13.64 -17.62
CA MET A 114 -6.26 -13.55 -19.00
C MET A 114 -4.75 -13.79 -19.05
N SER A 115 -4.30 -14.57 -20.02
CA SER A 115 -2.88 -14.71 -20.36
C SER A 115 -2.29 -13.36 -20.79
N ASP A 116 -0.96 -13.22 -20.72
CA ASP A 116 -0.26 -12.00 -21.15
C ASP A 116 -0.63 -11.60 -22.59
N GLU A 117 -0.90 -12.61 -23.45
CA GLU A 117 -1.33 -12.42 -24.84
C GLU A 117 -2.76 -11.86 -24.94
N GLU A 118 -3.66 -12.28 -24.06
CA GLU A 118 -5.02 -11.76 -23.97
C GLU A 118 -5.05 -10.35 -23.36
N HIS A 119 -4.15 -10.06 -22.43
CA HIS A 119 -3.95 -8.73 -21.89
C HIS A 119 -3.49 -7.74 -22.98
N MET A 120 -2.48 -8.10 -23.77
CA MET A 120 -1.99 -7.25 -24.86
C MET A 120 -3.06 -7.00 -25.93
N LYS A 121 -3.81 -8.03 -26.34
CA LYS A 121 -4.88 -7.89 -27.34
C LYS A 121 -6.06 -7.06 -26.84
N MET A 122 -6.34 -7.12 -25.54
CA MET A 122 -7.38 -6.29 -24.91
C MET A 122 -6.92 -4.85 -24.78
N GLU A 123 -5.67 -4.61 -24.39
CA GLU A 123 -5.07 -3.27 -24.29
C GLU A 123 -5.02 -2.58 -25.67
N GLU A 124 -4.63 -3.30 -26.72
CA GLU A 124 -4.66 -2.82 -28.12
C GLU A 124 -6.09 -2.45 -28.56
N LYS A 125 -7.08 -3.31 -28.27
CA LYS A 125 -8.50 -3.02 -28.58
C LYS A 125 -9.08 -1.87 -27.76
N MET A 126 -8.66 -1.71 -26.50
CA MET A 126 -9.09 -0.61 -25.65
C MET A 126 -8.40 0.70 -26.04
N ALA A 127 -7.16 0.68 -26.51
CA ALA A 127 -6.48 1.86 -27.04
C ALA A 127 -7.18 2.43 -28.29
N ASP A 128 -7.73 1.57 -29.13
CA ASP A 128 -8.53 1.98 -30.29
C ASP A 128 -9.93 2.50 -29.91
N HIS A 129 -10.56 1.97 -28.87
CA HIS A 129 -11.84 2.47 -28.35
C HIS A 129 -11.72 3.71 -27.45
N ALA A 130 -10.58 3.93 -26.80
CA ALA A 130 -10.32 5.06 -25.92
C ALA A 130 -10.23 6.39 -26.68
N LYS A 131 -9.92 6.36 -27.98
CA LYS A 131 -9.88 7.56 -28.83
C LYS A 131 -11.27 8.20 -29.06
N GLY A 132 -12.37 7.51 -28.74
CA GLY A 132 -13.74 7.97 -29.06
C GLY A 132 -14.64 8.32 -27.88
N MET A 133 -14.29 7.95 -26.65
CA MET A 133 -15.14 8.19 -25.47
C MET A 133 -14.27 8.75 -24.35
N GLY A 134 -14.54 10.00 -23.95
CA GLY A 134 -13.85 10.67 -22.85
C GLY A 134 -13.97 9.87 -21.54
N MET A 135 -13.06 8.92 -21.33
CA MET A 135 -12.99 8.05 -20.17
C MET A 135 -12.26 8.74 -19.01
N GLY A 136 -12.86 9.79 -18.48
CA GLY A 136 -12.69 10.15 -17.07
C GLY A 136 -13.84 9.54 -16.29
N HIS A 137 -13.61 9.04 -15.07
CA HIS A 137 -14.56 8.34 -14.17
C HIS A 137 -14.61 6.81 -14.37
N GLY A 138 -13.79 6.10 -13.60
CA GLY A 138 -13.71 4.64 -13.60
C GLY A 138 -15.03 3.96 -13.26
N MET A 139 -15.32 2.86 -13.97
CA MET A 139 -16.48 1.97 -13.81
C MET A 139 -16.52 1.18 -12.47
N GLY A 140 -15.78 1.62 -11.44
CA GLY A 140 -15.76 0.97 -10.13
C GLY A 140 -16.79 1.59 -9.18
N ARG A 141 -17.45 0.76 -8.35
CA ARG A 141 -18.37 1.23 -7.31
C ARG A 141 -17.68 1.84 -6.06
N GLY A 142 -16.35 1.79 -6.00
CA GLY A 142 -15.56 2.26 -4.85
C GLY A 142 -15.16 3.74 -4.90
N MET A 143 -14.41 4.18 -3.88
CA MET A 143 -13.95 5.57 -3.71
C MET A 143 -13.11 6.08 -4.89
N GLY A 144 -12.44 5.19 -5.63
CA GLY A 144 -11.61 5.52 -6.79
C GLY A 144 -12.30 6.38 -7.84
N ARG A 145 -13.64 6.33 -7.98
CA ARG A 145 -14.40 7.19 -8.91
C ARG A 145 -14.25 8.70 -8.64
N HIS A 146 -13.80 9.08 -7.45
CA HIS A 146 -13.56 10.46 -7.04
C HIS A 146 -12.08 10.89 -7.16
N MET A 147 -11.24 10.01 -7.69
CA MET A 147 -9.78 10.19 -7.74
C MET A 147 -9.28 10.21 -9.17
N THR A 148 -8.10 10.81 -9.39
CA THR A 148 -7.47 10.85 -10.72
C THR A 148 -7.09 9.44 -11.19
N PRO A 149 -6.92 9.21 -12.50
CA PRO A 149 -6.42 7.93 -13.03
C PRO A 149 -5.12 7.48 -12.36
N GLU A 150 -4.17 8.39 -12.16
CA GLU A 150 -2.86 8.11 -11.58
C GLU A 150 -2.98 7.66 -10.13
N PHE A 151 -3.82 8.36 -9.35
CA PHE A 151 -4.07 8.00 -7.96
C PHE A 151 -4.80 6.66 -7.84
N ARG A 152 -5.78 6.40 -8.73
CA ARG A 152 -6.47 5.11 -8.80
C ARG A 152 -5.50 3.96 -9.09
N GLN A 153 -4.54 4.16 -9.98
CA GLN A 153 -3.53 3.14 -10.30
C GLN A 153 -2.70 2.81 -9.05
N MET A 154 -2.29 3.83 -8.29
CA MET A 154 -1.56 3.62 -7.02
C MET A 154 -2.41 2.87 -5.98
N GLY A 155 -3.69 3.21 -5.85
CA GLY A 155 -4.62 2.48 -4.98
C GLY A 155 -4.81 1.02 -5.40
N GLN A 156 -4.85 0.74 -6.71
CA GLN A 156 -4.90 -0.63 -7.21
C GLN A 156 -3.62 -1.40 -6.89
N SER A 157 -2.45 -0.77 -6.94
CA SER A 157 -1.19 -1.39 -6.50
C SER A 157 -1.23 -1.81 -5.03
N MET A 158 -1.84 -1.01 -4.15
CA MET A 158 -2.02 -1.38 -2.74
C MET A 158 -2.90 -2.63 -2.59
N HIS A 159 -4.07 -2.63 -3.24
CA HIS A 159 -4.96 -3.79 -3.20
C HIS A 159 -4.33 -5.04 -3.79
N GLY A 160 -3.60 -4.89 -4.91
CA GLY A 160 -2.84 -5.98 -5.52
C GLY A 160 -1.77 -6.54 -4.60
N ALA A 161 -1.00 -5.68 -3.92
CA ALA A 161 0.00 -6.12 -2.94
C ALA A 161 -0.62 -6.86 -1.76
N GLY A 162 -1.77 -6.40 -1.24
CA GLY A 162 -2.53 -7.09 -0.21
C GLY A 162 -3.02 -8.47 -0.66
N GLY A 163 -3.53 -8.58 -1.90
CA GLY A 163 -3.94 -9.85 -2.49
C GLY A 163 -2.79 -10.83 -2.72
N GLU A 164 -1.61 -10.35 -3.15
CA GLU A 164 -0.42 -11.21 -3.25
C GLU A 164 0.06 -11.68 -1.88
N LEU A 165 0.07 -10.80 -0.87
CA LEU A 165 0.43 -11.18 0.48
C LEU A 165 -0.50 -12.26 1.02
N ALA A 166 -1.82 -12.11 0.84
CA ALA A 166 -2.81 -13.12 1.20
C ALA A 166 -2.53 -14.47 0.52
N LYS A 167 -2.21 -14.47 -0.77
CA LYS A 167 -1.88 -15.68 -1.53
C LYS A 167 -0.62 -16.36 -1.01
N VAL A 168 0.45 -15.62 -0.73
CA VAL A 168 1.71 -16.16 -0.18
C VAL A 168 1.47 -16.77 1.21
N LEU A 169 0.70 -16.07 2.06
CA LEU A 169 0.35 -16.55 3.39
C LEU A 169 -0.52 -17.83 3.33
N HIS A 170 -1.52 -17.89 2.45
CA HIS A 170 -2.33 -19.10 2.25
C HIS A 170 -1.52 -20.30 1.72
N ALA A 171 -0.46 -20.05 0.94
CA ALA A 171 0.37 -21.10 0.35
C ALA A 171 1.42 -21.66 1.32
N ALA A 172 1.61 -21.03 2.49
CA ALA A 172 2.61 -21.45 3.45
C ALA A 172 2.29 -22.81 4.09
N ALA A 173 3.32 -23.54 4.49
CA ALA A 173 3.15 -24.78 5.23
C ALA A 173 2.60 -24.50 6.65
N THR A 174 1.94 -25.50 7.24
CA THR A 174 1.56 -25.50 8.66
C THR A 174 2.25 -26.68 9.34
N PRO A 175 3.23 -26.46 10.24
CA PRO A 175 3.77 -25.16 10.67
C PRO A 175 4.62 -24.45 9.60
N PRO A 176 4.73 -23.11 9.65
CA PRO A 176 5.56 -22.36 8.69
C PRO A 176 7.04 -22.73 8.76
N THR A 177 7.69 -22.84 7.60
CA THR A 177 9.13 -23.06 7.47
C THR A 177 9.89 -21.73 7.35
N ALA A 178 11.21 -21.76 7.53
CA ALA A 178 12.06 -20.59 7.30
C ALA A 178 11.89 -19.98 5.89
N GLU A 179 11.67 -20.83 4.89
CA GLU A 179 11.40 -20.38 3.52
C GLU A 179 10.04 -19.69 3.41
N ASN A 180 9.01 -20.16 4.15
CA ASN A 180 7.72 -19.46 4.18
C ASN A 180 7.84 -18.07 4.80
N TYR A 181 8.59 -17.93 5.91
CA TYR A 181 8.87 -16.61 6.48
C TYR A 181 9.58 -15.70 5.49
N ARG A 182 10.59 -16.19 4.76
CA ARG A 182 11.30 -15.40 3.74
C ARG A 182 10.34 -14.88 2.67
N GLN A 183 9.49 -15.74 2.11
CA GLN A 183 8.51 -15.37 1.07
C GLN A 183 7.48 -14.37 1.60
N VAL A 184 6.98 -14.57 2.82
CA VAL A 184 6.03 -13.64 3.44
C VAL A 184 6.67 -12.28 3.69
N MET A 185 7.89 -12.22 4.20
CA MET A 185 8.58 -10.95 4.44
C MET A 185 8.90 -10.20 3.14
N GLU A 186 9.20 -10.91 2.06
CA GLU A 186 9.35 -10.34 0.72
C GLU A 186 8.05 -9.70 0.23
N SER A 187 6.93 -10.41 0.33
CA SER A 187 5.61 -9.87 -0.06
C SER A 187 5.12 -8.75 0.86
N LEU A 188 5.41 -8.81 2.15
CA LEU A 188 5.11 -7.75 3.11
C LEU A 188 5.89 -6.47 2.80
N SER A 189 7.15 -6.60 2.39
CA SER A 189 7.97 -5.47 1.95
C SER A 189 7.35 -4.76 0.73
N GLU A 190 6.73 -5.49 -0.19
CA GLU A 190 6.01 -4.89 -1.33
C GLU A 190 4.83 -4.02 -0.86
N VAL A 191 4.03 -4.50 0.11
CA VAL A 191 2.93 -3.70 0.69
C VAL A 191 3.46 -2.37 1.24
N THR A 192 4.51 -2.41 2.06
CA THR A 192 5.09 -1.18 2.65
C THR A 192 5.75 -0.28 1.60
N THR A 193 6.24 -0.84 0.50
CA THR A 193 6.79 -0.08 -0.62
C THR A 193 5.73 0.75 -1.32
N VAL A 194 4.51 0.23 -1.48
CA VAL A 194 3.38 1.00 -2.00
C VAL A 194 3.04 2.17 -1.08
N CYS A 195 3.05 1.98 0.25
CA CYS A 195 2.81 3.06 1.21
C CYS A 195 3.81 4.22 1.00
N ARG A 196 5.10 3.90 0.93
CA ARG A 196 6.16 4.90 0.73
C ARG A 196 6.05 5.59 -0.62
N SER A 197 5.79 4.84 -1.69
CA SER A 197 5.62 5.39 -3.05
C SER A 197 4.45 6.37 -3.12
N CYS A 198 3.31 5.99 -2.53
CA CYS A 198 2.14 6.85 -2.47
C CYS A 198 2.42 8.14 -1.68
N HIS A 199 3.04 8.03 -0.49
CA HIS A 199 3.34 9.18 0.36
C HIS A 199 4.46 10.08 -0.18
N ALA A 200 5.35 9.55 -1.02
CA ALA A 200 6.37 10.30 -1.73
C ALA A 200 5.80 11.03 -2.97
N THR A 201 4.69 10.55 -3.51
CA THR A 201 4.09 11.09 -4.75
C THR A 201 2.93 12.04 -4.47
N PHE A 202 2.10 11.73 -3.48
CA PHE A 202 0.83 12.39 -3.23
C PHE A 202 0.74 12.98 -1.82
N LYS A 203 -0.02 14.08 -1.72
CA LYS A 203 -0.52 14.61 -0.45
C LYS A 203 -2.00 14.91 -0.56
N VAL A 204 -2.73 14.71 0.51
CA VAL A 204 -4.19 14.94 0.54
C VAL A 204 -4.47 16.33 1.10
N GLN A 205 -5.38 17.06 0.45
CA GLN A 205 -5.90 18.36 0.88
C GLN A 205 -7.42 18.32 1.03
#